data_AF-A0A1J5PBQ3-F1
#
_entry.id   AF-A0A1J5PBQ3-F1
#
_cell.length_a   1.000
_cell.length_b   1.000
_cell.length_c   1.000
_cell.angle_alpha   90.00
_cell.angle_beta   90.00
_cell.angle_gamma   90.00
#
_symmetry.space_group_name_H-M   'P 1'
#
loop_
_entity.id
_entity.type
_entity.pdbx_description
1 polymer ?
#
loop_
_entity_poly.entity_id
_entity_poly.type
_entity_poly.pdbx_seq_one_letter_code
_entity_poly.pdbx_strand_id
1 'polypeptide(L)'
;MLPSGEFIEIHEEISVEDKWSLTQHKQYNVIPEAPSVDANALQRRIGLKERTRRGLSKWMYGEQVAKPTPKDLHELEGGHH
;
A
#
# COMPACT_ATOMS: atom_id res chain seq x y z
N MET A 1 -17.36 -14.31 -37.62
CA MET A 1 -18.41 -13.47 -38.23
C MET A 1 -19.70 -14.27 -38.14
N LEU A 2 -20.72 -13.72 -37.50
CA LEU A 2 -22.00 -14.41 -37.33
C LEU A 2 -22.72 -14.52 -38.68
N PRO A 3 -23.68 -15.46 -38.82
CA PRO A 3 -24.48 -15.58 -40.04
C PRO A 3 -25.21 -14.29 -40.45
N SER A 4 -25.44 -13.38 -39.50
CA SER A 4 -26.02 -12.03 -39.68
C SER A 4 -25.04 -11.00 -40.26
N GLY A 5 -23.75 -11.34 -40.37
CA GLY A 5 -22.69 -10.40 -40.75
C GLY A 5 -22.12 -9.59 -39.59
N GLU A 6 -22.57 -9.84 -38.36
CA GLU A 6 -22.07 -9.17 -37.16
C GLU A 6 -20.70 -9.72 -36.74
N PHE A 7 -19.88 -8.82 -36.20
CA PHE A 7 -18.62 -9.14 -35.54
C PHE A 7 -18.86 -9.05 -34.03
N ILE A 8 -18.41 -10.08 -33.30
CA ILE A 8 -18.41 -10.08 -31.84
C ILE A 8 -16.96 -10.18 -31.38
N GLU A 9 -16.63 -9.39 -30.36
CA GLU A 9 -15.37 -9.50 -29.63
C GLU A 9 -15.65 -10.30 -28.36
N ILE A 10 -15.03 -11.47 -28.25
CA ILE A 10 -15.13 -12.31 -27.05
C ILE A 10 -13.92 -11.95 -26.19
N HIS A 11 -14.18 -11.29 -25.07
CA HIS A 11 -13.14 -11.04 -24.07
C HIS A 11 -12.94 -12.29 -23.21
N GLU A 12 -11.68 -12.65 -23.01
CA GLU A 12 -11.30 -13.62 -21.98
C GLU A 12 -11.42 -12.97 -20.59
N GLU A 13 -11.74 -13.76 -19.57
CA GLU A 13 -11.67 -13.29 -18.20
C GLU A 13 -10.22 -13.04 -17.78
N ILE A 14 -9.98 -11.92 -17.10
CA ILE A 14 -8.68 -11.61 -16.53
C ILE A 14 -8.34 -12.66 -15.45
N SER A 15 -7.13 -13.21 -15.52
CA SER A 15 -6.59 -14.13 -14.51
C SER A 15 -6.62 -13.51 -13.10
N VAL A 16 -6.54 -14.34 -12.06
CA VAL A 16 -6.57 -13.85 -10.67
C VAL A 16 -5.32 -13.01 -10.38
N GLU A 17 -4.19 -13.43 -10.93
CA GLU A 17 -2.88 -12.79 -10.82
C GLU A 17 -2.87 -11.42 -11.49
N ASP A 18 -3.48 -11.31 -12.67
CA ASP A 18 -3.61 -10.05 -13.40
C ASP A 18 -4.62 -9.12 -12.73
N LYS A 19 -5.74 -9.64 -12.23
CA LYS A 19 -6.70 -8.85 -11.42
C LYS A 19 -5.98 -8.23 -10.22
N TRP A 20 -5.17 -9.02 -9.49
CA TRP A 20 -4.39 -8.50 -8.38
C TRP A 20 -3.37 -7.46 -8.84
N SER A 21 -2.64 -7.73 -9.92
CA SER A 21 -1.61 -6.82 -10.44
C SER A 21 -2.17 -5.48 -10.89
N LEU A 22 -3.37 -5.49 -11.48
CA LEU A 22 -4.07 -4.29 -11.97
C LEU A 22 -4.75 -3.50 -10.86
N THR A 23 -5.16 -4.15 -9.78
CA THR A 23 -5.94 -3.53 -8.70
C THR A 23 -5.13 -3.28 -7.42
N GLN A 24 -3.90 -3.79 -7.32
CA GLN A 24 -3.06 -3.56 -6.16
C GLN A 24 -2.65 -2.08 -6.05
N HIS A 25 -2.64 -1.59 -4.81
CA HIS A 25 -2.18 -0.24 -4.50
C HIS A 25 -0.94 -0.31 -3.60
N LYS A 26 0.02 0.60 -3.85
CA LYS A 26 1.20 0.75 -2.99
C LYS A 26 0.81 1.47 -1.70
N GLN A 27 1.12 0.85 -0.57
CA GLN A 27 1.01 1.49 0.74
C GLN A 27 2.34 2.16 1.08
N TYR A 28 2.29 3.45 1.39
CA TYR A 28 3.47 4.24 1.73
C TYR A 28 3.63 4.28 3.24
N ASN A 29 4.85 4.06 3.71
CA ASN A 29 5.15 4.28 5.12
C ASN A 29 5.09 5.77 5.44
N VAL A 30 4.55 6.07 6.61
CA VAL A 30 4.65 7.41 7.21
C VAL A 30 6.13 7.77 7.36
N ILE A 31 6.47 9.03 7.04
CA ILE A 31 7.83 9.55 7.24
C ILE A 31 8.19 9.42 8.74
N PRO A 32 9.28 8.71 9.07
CA PRO A 32 9.68 8.50 10.45
C PRO A 32 10.07 9.81 11.12
N GLU A 33 9.95 9.86 12.44
CA GLU A 33 10.48 10.96 13.21
C GLU A 33 12.00 10.97 13.12
N ALA A 34 12.57 12.14 12.83
CA ALA A 34 14.01 12.32 12.91
C ALA A 34 14.48 12.15 14.37
N PRO A 35 15.70 11.65 14.60
CA PRO A 35 16.26 11.57 15.94
C PRO A 35 16.23 12.93 16.66
N SER A 36 15.96 12.89 17.97
CA SER A 36 15.93 14.08 18.83
C SER A 36 17.31 14.72 19.01
N VAL A 37 18.37 13.98 18.73
CA VAL A 37 19.76 14.43 18.81
C VAL A 37 20.46 14.34 17.45
N ASP A 38 21.41 15.22 17.22
CA ASP A 38 22.28 15.19 16.05
C ASP A 38 23.48 14.23 16.23
N ALA A 39 24.36 14.17 15.23
CA ALA A 39 25.54 13.30 15.25
C ALA A 39 26.52 13.61 16.40
N ASN A 40 26.45 14.81 16.99
CA ASN A 40 27.27 15.22 18.13
C ASN A 40 26.53 15.07 19.46
N ALA A 41 25.40 14.35 19.48
CA ALA A 41 24.51 14.16 20.63
C ALA A 41 23.89 15.47 21.17
N LEU A 42 23.87 16.54 20.37
CA LEU A 42 23.20 17.79 20.73
C LEU A 42 21.74 17.75 20.32
N GLN A 43 20.87 18.46 21.05
CA GLN A 43 19.46 18.54 20.69
C GLN A 43 19.29 19.13 19.29
N ARG A 44 18.63 18.37 18.42
CA ARG A 44 18.41 18.75 17.03
C ARG A 44 17.27 19.75 16.93
N ARG A 45 17.52 20.85 16.23
CA ARG A 45 16.47 21.82 15.84
C ARG A 45 15.76 21.32 14.58
N ILE A 46 14.52 20.86 14.73
CA ILE A 46 13.69 20.44 13.61
C ILE A 46 13.13 21.68 12.90
N GLY A 47 13.38 21.79 11.59
CA GLY A 47 12.86 22.91 10.79
C GLY A 47 11.35 22.82 10.56
N LEU A 48 10.69 23.96 10.36
CA LEU A 48 9.24 24.02 10.14
C LEU A 48 8.79 23.14 8.96
N LYS A 49 9.57 23.14 7.86
CA LYS A 49 9.32 22.32 6.66
C LYS A 49 9.32 20.82 6.96
N GLU A 50 10.25 20.37 7.81
CA GLU A 50 10.34 18.96 8.20
C GLU A 50 9.13 18.57 9.06
N ARG A 51 8.74 19.44 9.99
CA ARG A 51 7.54 19.24 10.83
C ARG A 51 6.26 19.20 10.01
N THR A 52 6.06 20.11 9.07
CA THR A 52 4.86 20.13 8.21
C THR A 52 4.82 18.92 7.28
N ARG A 53 5.93 18.58 6.63
CA ARG A 53 6.04 17.39 5.77
C ARG A 53 5.70 16.11 6.54
N ARG A 54 6.22 15.96 7.76
CA ARG A 54 5.90 14.82 8.62
C ARG A 54 4.43 14.78 9.01
N GLY A 55 3.86 15.93 9.40
CA GLY A 55 2.43 16.04 9.73
C GLY A 55 1.53 15.63 8.57
N LEU A 56 1.82 16.13 7.36
CA LEU A 56 1.07 15.76 6.16
C LEU A 56 1.22 14.26 5.83
N SER A 57 2.42 13.71 5.98
CA SER A 57 2.64 12.28 5.76
C SER A 57 1.86 11.40 6.74
N LYS A 58 1.79 11.80 8.02
CA LYS A 58 0.94 11.13 9.02
C LYS A 58 -0.53 11.22 8.65
N TRP A 59 -1.00 12.39 8.22
CA TRP A 59 -2.39 12.58 7.82
C TRP A 59 -2.76 11.74 6.58
N MET A 60 -1.89 11.65 5.58
CA MET A 60 -2.18 10.87 4.36
C MET A 60 -2.07 9.35 4.53
N TYR A 61 -1.14 8.88 5.37
CA TYR A 61 -0.77 7.44 5.41
C TYR A 61 -0.89 6.81 6.81
N GLY A 62 -1.34 7.55 7.82
CA GLY A 62 -1.39 7.06 9.21
C GLY A 62 -2.52 6.06 9.49
N GLU A 63 -3.60 6.10 8.73
CA GLU A 63 -4.80 5.27 8.93
C GLU A 63 -4.95 4.19 7.85
N GLN A 64 -3.83 3.67 7.33
CA GLN A 64 -3.85 2.60 6.34
C GLN A 64 -4.10 1.23 7.00
N VAL A 65 -5.04 0.46 6.47
CA VAL A 65 -5.21 -0.96 6.84
C VAL A 65 -4.03 -1.73 6.27
N ALA A 66 -3.25 -2.37 7.15
CA ALA A 66 -2.08 -3.14 6.74
C ALA A 66 -2.48 -4.30 5.81
N LYS A 67 -1.68 -4.54 4.77
CA LYS A 67 -1.83 -5.76 3.97
C LYS A 67 -1.57 -7.00 4.82
N PRO A 68 -2.32 -8.10 4.60
CA PRO A 68 -2.10 -9.33 5.33
C PRO A 68 -0.68 -9.85 5.07
N THR A 69 -0.03 -10.30 6.12
CA THR A 69 1.27 -10.96 6.07
C THR A 69 1.09 -12.47 5.89
N PRO A 70 2.14 -13.21 5.49
CA PRO A 70 2.08 -14.67 5.43
C PRO A 70 1.70 -15.33 6.76
N LYS A 71 2.10 -14.71 7.89
CA LYS A 71 1.73 -15.18 9.22
C LYS A 71 0.22 -15.03 9.45
N ASP A 72 -0.36 -13.89 9.08
CA ASP A 72 -1.80 -13.64 9.22
C ASP A 72 -2.61 -14.65 8.40
N LEU A 73 -2.14 -15.00 7.20
CA LEU A 73 -2.76 -16.03 6.36
C LEU A 73 -2.70 -17.42 7.01
N HIS A 74 -1.53 -17.82 7.51
CA HIS A 74 -1.39 -19.11 8.20
C HIS A 74 -2.31 -19.23 9.44
N GLU A 75 -2.51 -18.14 10.18
CA GLU A 75 -3.40 -18.13 11.35
C GLU A 75 -4.88 -18.26 10.95
N LEU A 76 -5.28 -17.66 9.83
CA LEU A 76 -6.63 -17.79 9.27
C LEU A 76 -6.90 -19.20 8.72
N GLU A 77 -5.92 -19.81 8.07
CA GLU A 77 -6.04 -21.15 7.48
C GLU A 77 -5.97 -22.27 8.53
N GLY A 78 -5.19 -22.09 9.60
CA GLY A 78 -4.97 -23.11 10.63
C GLY A 78 -6.11 -23.30 11.64
N GLY A 79 -7.08 -22.38 11.70
CA GLY A 79 -8.18 -22.39 12.67
C GLY A 79 -9.48 -23.05 12.20
N HIS A 80 -9.55 -23.53 10.95
CA HIS A 80 -10.75 -24.08 10.33
C HIS A 80 -10.59 -25.55 9.90
N HIS A 81 -10.26 -26.42 10.87
CA HIS A 81 -10.42 -27.87 10.78
C HIS A 81 -10.97 -28.43 12.09
#